data_AF-A0A6N6W1E0-F1
#
_entry.id   AF-A0A6N6W1E0-F1
#
_cell.length_a   1.000
_cell.length_b   1.000
_cell.length_c   1.000
_cell.angle_alpha   90.00
_cell.angle_beta   90.00
_cell.angle_gamma   90.00
#
_symmetry.space_group_name_H-M   'P 1'
#
loop_
_entity.id
_entity.type
_entity.pdbx_description
1 polymer ?
#
loop_
_entity_poly.entity_id
_entity_poly.type
_entity_poly.pdbx_seq_one_letter_code
_entity_poly.pdbx_strand_id
1 'polypeptide(L)'
;MGCDRACLMSGGSCIVSPLGELITGPIFEQDALLVADLDLNDLARAKYDFDVTGHYSRPDIFRLHVNEAATPPVVFEKNGFGSGS
;
A
#
# COMPACT_ATOMS: atom_id res chain seq x y z
N MET A 1 4.97 1.87 -39.04
CA MET A 1 3.89 1.62 -38.07
C MET A 1 4.44 2.10 -36.74
N GLY A 2 4.11 3.35 -36.40
CA GLY A 2 4.82 4.15 -35.41
C GLY A 2 4.37 3.87 -33.99
N CYS A 3 5.36 3.80 -33.09
CA CYS A 3 5.19 4.22 -31.71
C CYS A 3 6.32 5.22 -31.40
N ASP A 4 6.23 6.37 -32.05
CA ASP A 4 6.93 7.61 -31.74
C ASP A 4 6.08 8.43 -30.76
N ARG A 5 5.97 7.96 -29.51
CA ARG A 5 5.63 8.78 -28.35
C ARG A 5 6.46 8.27 -27.20
N ALA A 6 7.14 9.16 -26.48
CA ALA A 6 7.74 8.81 -25.20
C ALA A 6 6.64 8.19 -24.32
N CYS A 7 6.62 6.85 -24.22
CA CYS A 7 5.66 6.13 -23.40
C CYS A 7 6.01 6.47 -21.95
N LEU A 8 5.23 7.35 -21.33
CA LEU A 8 5.48 7.77 -19.94
C LEU A 8 5.31 6.62 -18.93
N MET A 9 4.58 5.56 -19.31
CA MET A 9 4.28 4.41 -18.47
C MET A 9 4.36 3.14 -19.33
N SER A 10 5.51 2.47 -19.34
CA SER A 10 5.78 1.25 -20.13
C SER A 10 5.30 -0.06 -19.49
N GLY A 11 4.54 0.03 -18.40
CA GLY A 11 4.19 -1.14 -17.57
C GLY A 11 5.22 -1.39 -16.46
N GLY A 12 5.58 -2.65 -16.24
CA GLY A 12 6.51 -3.08 -15.19
C GLY A 12 5.87 -3.92 -14.07
N SER A 13 4.66 -4.43 -14.29
CA SER A 13 3.98 -5.31 -13.34
C SER A 13 4.87 -6.51 -12.99
N CYS A 14 5.03 -6.74 -11.70
CA CYS A 14 5.78 -7.88 -11.15
C CYS A 14 5.22 -8.29 -9.79
N ILE A 15 5.54 -9.51 -9.37
CA ILE A 15 5.22 -10.08 -8.06
C ILE A 15 6.56 -10.38 -7.38
N VAL A 16 6.74 -9.86 -6.16
CA VAL A 16 7.96 -10.04 -5.36
C VAL A 16 7.60 -10.78 -4.08
N SER A 17 8.42 -11.75 -3.69
CA SER A 17 8.28 -12.54 -2.48
C SER A 17 8.58 -11.70 -1.24
N PRO A 18 8.08 -12.11 -0.06
CA PRO A 18 8.42 -11.47 1.22
C PRO A 18 9.92 -11.48 1.54
N LEU A 19 10.69 -12.36 0.90
CA LEU A 19 12.14 -12.46 1.03
C LEU A 19 12.89 -11.57 0.01
N GLY A 20 12.17 -10.81 -0.81
CA GLY A 20 12.72 -9.90 -1.82
C GLY A 20 13.02 -10.54 -3.17
N GLU A 21 12.56 -11.78 -3.40
CA GLU A 21 12.80 -12.49 -4.65
C GLU A 21 11.71 -12.18 -5.69
N LEU A 22 12.09 -12.10 -6.97
CA LEU A 22 11.12 -11.84 -8.04
C LEU A 22 10.42 -13.15 -8.44
N ILE A 23 9.12 -13.27 -8.14
CA ILE A 23 8.33 -14.47 -8.45
C ILE A 23 7.83 -14.42 -9.90
N THR A 24 7.43 -13.24 -10.40
CA THR A 24 7.02 -13.06 -11.81
C THR A 24 7.18 -11.61 -12.27
N GLY A 25 7.45 -11.38 -13.55
CA GLY A 25 7.67 -10.05 -14.13
C GLY A 25 9.16 -9.66 -14.16
N PRO A 26 9.52 -8.40 -14.45
CA PRO A 26 8.64 -7.30 -14.87
C PRO A 26 8.21 -7.43 -16.34
N ILE A 27 6.93 -7.20 -16.61
CA ILE A 27 6.41 -7.18 -17.99
C ILE A 27 6.24 -5.74 -18.48
N PHE A 28 6.85 -5.44 -19.62
CA PHE A 28 6.81 -4.14 -20.27
C PHE A 28 6.19 -4.24 -21.66
N GLU A 29 5.55 -3.15 -22.11
CA GLU A 29 5.07 -2.96 -23.49
C GLU A 29 4.05 -4.02 -23.97
N GLN A 30 3.45 -4.78 -23.06
CA GLN A 30 2.42 -5.79 -23.38
C GLN A 30 1.42 -5.99 -22.22
N ASP A 31 0.18 -6.31 -22.58
CA ASP A 31 -0.84 -6.74 -21.64
C ASP A 31 -0.59 -8.20 -21.24
N ALA A 32 -0.50 -8.47 -19.94
CA ALA A 32 -0.24 -9.82 -19.43
C ALA A 32 -0.92 -10.06 -18.08
N LEU A 33 -1.34 -11.32 -17.86
CA LEU A 33 -1.84 -11.80 -16.58
C LEU A 33 -0.68 -12.46 -15.81
N LEU A 34 -0.32 -11.90 -14.66
CA LEU A 34 0.67 -12.48 -13.75
C LEU A 34 -0.06 -13.30 -12.69
N VAL A 35 0.28 -14.58 -12.57
CA VAL A 35 -0.24 -15.49 -11.55
C VAL A 35 0.95 -16.13 -10.85
N ALA A 36 0.92 -16.09 -9.51
CA ALA A 36 1.92 -16.72 -8.67
C ALA A 36 1.23 -17.42 -7.50
N ASP A 37 1.69 -18.64 -7.18
CA ASP A 37 1.33 -19.32 -5.95
C ASP A 37 2.22 -18.79 -4.82
N LEU A 38 1.59 -18.42 -3.69
CA LEU A 38 2.27 -17.86 -2.53
C LEU A 38 2.15 -18.83 -1.35
N ASP A 39 3.29 -19.22 -0.77
CA ASP A 39 3.29 -19.94 0.50
C ASP A 39 3.22 -18.92 1.66
N LEU A 40 2.15 -18.99 2.45
CA LEU A 40 1.96 -18.13 3.61
C LEU A 40 2.93 -18.45 4.76
N ASN A 41 3.55 -19.63 4.76
CA ASN A 41 4.59 -19.97 5.74
C ASN A 41 5.83 -19.08 5.58
N ASP A 42 6.12 -18.61 4.37
CA ASP A 42 7.24 -17.71 4.11
C ASP A 42 7.05 -16.33 4.75
N LEU A 43 5.79 -15.90 4.95
CA LEU A 43 5.48 -14.64 5.63
C LEU A 43 5.92 -14.68 7.10
N ALA A 44 5.72 -15.81 7.77
CA ALA A 44 6.15 -15.98 9.15
C ALA A 44 7.68 -15.91 9.24
N ARG A 45 8.40 -16.57 8.32
CA ARG A 45 9.87 -16.55 8.25
C ARG A 45 10.41 -15.15 7.97
N ALA A 46 9.88 -14.46 6.97
CA ALA A 46 10.27 -13.10 6.65
C ALA A 46 10.02 -12.13 7.82
N LYS A 47 8.90 -12.28 8.55
CA LYS A 47 8.62 -11.48 9.74
C LYS A 47 9.57 -11.79 10.90
N TYR A 48 9.98 -13.04 11.08
CA TYR A 48 11.01 -13.40 12.07
C TYR A 48 12.36 -12.77 11.73
N ASP A 49 12.73 -12.76 10.45
CA ASP A 49 14.01 -12.19 10.00
C ASP A 49 14.00 -10.65 10.06
N PHE A 50 12.85 -9.99 9.85
CA PHE A 50 12.75 -8.53 9.87
C PHE A 50 11.39 -8.00 10.41
N ASP A 51 11.30 -7.82 11.73
CA ASP A 51 10.12 -7.27 12.42
C ASP A 51 10.26 -5.77 12.73
N VAL A 52 9.96 -4.91 11.75
CA VAL A 52 10.11 -3.44 11.84
C VAL A 52 9.18 -2.77 12.85
N THR A 53 8.00 -3.35 13.10
CA THR A 53 7.03 -2.82 14.06
C THR A 53 7.10 -3.50 15.43
N GLY A 54 7.84 -4.61 15.56
CA GLY A 54 8.09 -5.31 16.81
C GLY A 54 9.54 -5.17 17.29
N HIS A 55 10.37 -6.21 17.15
CA HIS A 55 11.70 -6.27 17.80
C HIS A 55 12.67 -5.16 17.37
N TYR A 56 12.58 -4.67 16.14
CA TYR A 56 13.39 -3.55 15.66
C TYR A 56 12.74 -2.18 15.90
N SER A 57 11.54 -2.14 16.48
CA SER A 57 10.92 -0.86 16.84
C SER A 57 11.70 -0.20 17.99
N ARG A 58 12.02 1.08 17.82
CA ARG A 58 12.62 1.93 18.85
C ARG A 58 11.61 2.99 19.30
N PRO A 59 10.57 2.59 20.07
CA PRO A 59 9.50 3.50 20.51
C PRO A 59 9.98 4.57 21.50
N ASP A 60 11.22 4.43 21.98
CA ASP A 60 11.96 5.41 22.77
C ASP A 60 12.58 6.53 21.93
N ILE A 61 12.81 6.30 20.62
CA ILE A 61 13.35 7.30 19.70
C ILE A 61 12.26 7.87 18.78
N PHE A 62 11.48 6.99 18.14
CA PHE A 62 10.48 7.38 17.14
C PHE A 62 9.08 6.92 17.53
N ARG A 63 8.09 7.81 17.34
CA ARG A 63 6.67 7.49 17.51
C ARG A 63 5.88 8.06 16.33
N LEU A 64 5.06 7.22 15.72
CA LEU A 64 4.09 7.62 14.69
C LEU A 64 2.72 7.79 15.34
N HIS A 65 2.09 8.95 15.14
CA HIS A 65 0.71 9.20 15.53
C HIS A 65 -0.16 9.28 14.29
N VAL A 66 -1.27 8.55 14.26
CA VAL A 66 -2.22 8.52 13.15
C VAL A 66 -3.53 9.16 13.60
N ASN A 67 -4.05 10.11 12.82
CA ASN A 67 -5.38 10.68 13.02
C ASN A 67 -6.36 10.02 12.05
N GLU A 68 -7.24 9.18 12.58
CA GLU A 68 -8.27 8.46 11.81
C GLU A 68 -9.63 9.19 11.80
N ALA A 69 -9.70 10.38 12.40
CA ALA A 69 -10.94 11.13 12.43
C ALA A 69 -11.36 11.55 11.01
N ALA A 70 -12.65 11.40 10.70
CA ALA A 70 -13.21 11.91 9.47
C ALA A 70 -13.02 13.43 9.41
N THR A 71 -12.29 13.90 8.39
CA THR A 71 -12.14 15.32 8.05
C THR A 71 -12.97 15.63 6.81
N PRO A 72 -14.30 15.80 6.95
CA PRO A 72 -15.14 16.13 5.81
C PRO A 72 -14.74 17.51 5.26
N PRO A 73 -14.72 17.70 3.93
CA PRO A 73 -14.37 18.98 3.33
C PRO A 73 -15.41 20.07 3.61
N VAL A 74 -16.63 19.70 3.98
CA VAL A 74 -17.72 20.62 4.32
C VAL A 74 -18.48 20.08 5.53
N VAL A 75 -18.69 20.93 6.54
CA VAL A 75 -19.51 20.66 7.73
C VAL A 75 -20.71 21.60 7.68
N PHE A 76 -21.92 21.04 7.71
CA PHE A 76 -23.16 21.83 7.77
C PHE A 76 -23.62 21.93 9.22
N GLU A 77 -23.72 23.14 9.76
CA GLU A 77 -24.35 23.37 11.06
C GLU A 77 -25.88 23.33 10.93
N LYS A 78 -26.52 22.50 11.75
CA LYS A 78 -27.97 22.48 11.85
C LYS A 78 -28.39 23.54 12.87
N ASN A 79 -28.80 24.72 12.41
CA ASN A 79 -29.40 25.74 13.27
C ASN A 79 -30.73 25.21 13.85
N GLY A 80 -30.65 24.62 15.04
CA GLY A 80 -31.81 24.21 15.81
C GLY A 80 -32.48 25.43 16.43
N PHE A 81 -33.42 26.05 15.72
CA PHE A 81 -34.48 26.82 16.37
C PHE A 81 -35.46 25.82 17.03
N GLY A 82 -35.06 25.30 18.19
CA GLY A 82 -35.94 24.57 19.10
C GLY A 82 -36.72 25.56 19.93
N SER A 83 -38.01 25.69 19.66
CA SER A 83 -38.98 26.44 20.46
C SER A 83 -38.97 25.93 21.90
N GLY A 84 -38.54 26.77 22.83
CA GLY A 84 -38.81 26.58 24.25
C GLY A 84 -40.32 26.60 24.48
N SER A 85 -40.85 25.51 25.02
CA SER A 85 -42.06 25.49 25.83
C SER A 85 -41.71 25.80 27.26
#